data_AF-A0A212K482-F1
#
_entry.id   AF-A0A212K482-F1
#
_cell.length_a   1.000
_cell.length_b   1.000
_cell.length_c   1.000
_cell.angle_alpha   90.00
_cell.angle_beta   90.00
_cell.angle_gamma   90.00
#
_symmetry.space_group_name_H-M   'P 1'
#
loop_
_entity.id
_entity.type
_entity.pdbx_description
1 polymer ?
#
loop_
_entity_poly.entity_id
_entity_poly.type
_entity_poly.pdbx_seq_one_letter_code
_entity_poly.pdbx_strand_id
1 'polypeptide(L)'
;MKNATRIHLFRLVRTCGTYSDVARYLGITPRWMRRIRSGDIPQHSAHKIRLAGVNLQLRSLLCELRRAGVVTPAHLQEAWANIRAQEADTAQGNHDTTPEPLATTVTKSA
;
A
#
# COMPACT_ATOMS: atom_id res chain seq x y z
N MET A 1 8.33 10.52 -12.82
CA MET A 1 7.93 9.37 -11.96
C MET A 1 8.72 8.08 -12.18
N LYS A 2 9.25 7.78 -13.38
CA LYS A 2 9.93 6.49 -13.68
C LYS A 2 11.19 6.22 -12.82
N ASN A 3 11.91 7.25 -12.39
CA ASN A 3 13.16 7.08 -11.61
C ASN A 3 12.93 6.55 -10.19
N ALA A 4 11.95 7.06 -9.43
CA ALA A 4 11.70 6.61 -8.06
C ALA A 4 11.33 5.10 -8.02
N THR A 5 10.44 4.67 -8.91
CA THR A 5 10.07 3.25 -9.03
C THR A 5 11.27 2.37 -9.40
N ARG A 6 12.16 2.85 -10.28
CA ARG A 6 13.41 2.13 -10.61
C ARG A 6 14.33 2.01 -9.41
N ILE A 7 14.48 3.06 -8.60
CA ILE A 7 15.29 3.03 -7.37
C ILE A 7 14.76 1.95 -6.40
N HIS A 8 13.43 1.92 -6.17
CA HIS A 8 12.82 0.88 -5.34
C HIS A 8 13.01 -0.51 -5.92
N LEU A 9 12.89 -0.67 -7.24
CA LEU A 9 13.14 -1.94 -7.91
C LEU A 9 14.58 -2.42 -7.72
N PHE A 10 15.57 -1.55 -7.90
CA PHE A 10 16.98 -1.91 -7.68
C PHE A 10 17.25 -2.33 -6.24
N ARG A 11 16.67 -1.63 -5.26
CA ARG A 11 16.78 -2.00 -3.85
C ARG A 11 16.16 -3.36 -3.57
N LEU A 12 14.96 -3.63 -4.10
CA LEU A 12 14.31 -4.93 -3.99
C LEU A 12 15.16 -6.04 -4.59
N VAL A 13 15.77 -5.82 -5.77
CA VAL A 13 16.68 -6.80 -6.38
C VAL A 13 17.90 -7.04 -5.48
N ARG A 14 18.46 -5.99 -4.88
CA ARG A 14 19.60 -6.13 -3.95
C ARG A 14 19.28 -6.99 -2.73
N THR A 15 18.02 -6.97 -2.27
CA THR A 15 17.59 -7.75 -1.08
C THR A 15 17.08 -9.14 -1.46
N CYS A 16 16.29 -9.27 -2.53
CA CYS A 16 15.69 -10.53 -2.95
C CYS A 16 16.61 -11.37 -3.85
N GLY A 17 17.70 -10.81 -4.38
CA GLY A 17 18.67 -11.48 -5.25
C GLY A 17 18.44 -11.19 -6.73
N THR A 18 17.39 -11.76 -7.32
CA THR A 18 17.11 -11.62 -8.76
C THR A 18 15.79 -10.92 -9.06
N TYR A 19 15.61 -10.43 -10.28
CA TYR A 19 14.32 -9.92 -10.76
C TYR A 19 13.20 -10.98 -10.69
N SER A 20 13.54 -12.26 -10.88
CA SER A 20 12.57 -13.36 -10.75
C SER A 20 12.10 -13.51 -9.31
N ASP A 21 12.99 -13.33 -8.33
CA ASP A 21 12.66 -13.40 -6.90
C ASP A 21 11.83 -12.20 -6.47
N VAL A 22 12.16 -11.00 -6.97
CA VAL A 22 11.31 -9.82 -6.78
C VAL A 22 9.92 -10.05 -7.39
N ALA A 23 9.83 -10.72 -8.54
CA ALA A 23 8.54 -11.03 -9.15
C ALA A 23 7.71 -11.96 -8.25
N ARG A 24 8.30 -13.04 -7.73
CA ARG A 24 7.66 -13.94 -6.76
C ARG A 24 7.22 -13.20 -5.50
N TYR A 25 8.10 -12.35 -4.95
CA TYR A 25 7.83 -11.54 -3.76
C TYR A 25 6.65 -10.58 -3.96
N LEU A 26 6.52 -9.96 -5.13
CA LEU A 26 5.44 -9.04 -5.45
C LEU A 26 4.15 -9.72 -5.95
N GLY A 27 4.16 -11.06 -6.10
CA GLY A 27 3.07 -11.80 -6.73
C GLY A 27 2.84 -11.42 -8.19
N ILE A 28 3.93 -11.12 -8.92
CA ILE A 28 3.93 -10.78 -10.35
C ILE A 28 4.63 -11.91 -11.10
N THR A 29 4.19 -12.25 -12.31
CA THR A 29 4.90 -13.27 -13.08
C THR A 29 6.27 -12.77 -13.55
N PRO A 30 7.31 -13.64 -13.59
CA PRO A 30 8.64 -13.24 -14.07
C PRO A 30 8.67 -12.68 -15.49
N ARG A 31 7.71 -13.08 -16.35
CA ARG A 31 7.56 -12.53 -17.71
C ARG A 31 7.19 -11.04 -17.67
N TRP A 32 6.27 -10.66 -16.79
CA TRP A 32 5.92 -9.25 -16.58
C TRP A 32 7.09 -8.44 -16.02
N MET A 33 7.91 -9.03 -15.14
CA MET A 33 9.11 -8.36 -14.62
C MET A 33 10.15 -8.07 -15.72
N ARG A 34 10.27 -8.93 -16.74
CA ARG A 34 11.14 -8.65 -17.89
C ARG A 34 10.70 -7.41 -18.68
N ARG A 35 9.39 -7.20 -18.85
CA ARG A 35 8.82 -6.00 -19.50
C ARG A 35 9.06 -4.74 -18.67
N ILE A 36 8.91 -4.85 -17.35
CA ILE A 36 9.24 -3.76 -16.41
C ILE A 36 10.72 -3.37 -16.53
N ARG A 37 11.62 -4.35 -16.65
CA ARG A 37 13.05 -4.13 -16.87
C ARG A 37 13.35 -3.41 -18.19
N SER A 38 12.64 -3.74 -19.27
CA SER A 38 12.81 -3.06 -20.57
C SER A 38 12.21 -1.64 -20.61
N GLY A 39 11.61 -1.18 -19.52
CA GLY A 39 11.15 0.21 -19.35
C GLY A 39 9.65 0.42 -19.48
N ASP A 40 8.89 -0.63 -19.78
CA ASP A 40 7.44 -0.63 -19.79
C ASP A 40 6.93 -0.99 -18.39
N ILE A 41 6.66 0.04 -17.58
CA ILE A 41 6.20 -0.11 -16.19
C ILE A 41 4.74 0.35 -16.10
N PRO A 42 3.77 -0.58 -16.11
CA PRO A 42 2.37 -0.25 -15.85
C PRO A 42 2.19 0.43 -14.50
N GLN A 43 1.22 1.33 -14.39
CA GLN A 43 0.97 2.08 -13.14
C GLN A 43 0.70 1.15 -11.94
N HIS A 44 -0.08 0.08 -12.13
CA HIS A 44 -0.37 -0.88 -11.07
C HIS A 44 0.89 -1.60 -10.56
N SER A 45 1.77 -2.05 -11.47
CA SER A 45 3.08 -2.63 -11.09
C SER A 45 4.00 -1.60 -10.45
N ALA A 46 4.00 -0.36 -10.94
CA ALA A 46 4.77 0.73 -10.34
C ALA A 46 4.33 1.01 -8.90
N HIS A 47 3.02 0.96 -8.62
CA HIS A 47 2.47 1.09 -7.27
C HIS A 47 2.96 -0.05 -6.37
N LYS A 48 2.83 -1.31 -6.81
CA LYS A 48 3.33 -2.48 -6.05
C LYS A 48 4.83 -2.39 -5.73
N ILE A 49 5.65 -2.02 -6.72
CA ILE A 49 7.10 -1.85 -6.55
C ILE A 49 7.41 -0.74 -5.54
N ARG A 50 6.71 0.39 -5.61
CA ARG A 50 6.91 1.50 -4.66
C ARG A 50 6.53 1.09 -3.24
N LEU A 51 5.35 0.53 -3.05
CA LEU A 51 4.89 0.09 -1.73
C LEU A 51 5.86 -0.92 -1.11
N ALA A 52 6.26 -1.93 -1.87
CA ALA A 52 7.23 -2.92 -1.43
C ALA A 52 8.60 -2.29 -1.09
N GLY A 53 9.08 -1.36 -1.92
CA GLY A 53 10.33 -0.66 -1.68
C GLY A 53 10.30 0.22 -0.43
N VAL A 54 9.19 0.90 -0.17
CA VAL A 54 8.98 1.70 1.05
C VAL A 54 8.92 0.78 2.28
N ASN A 55 8.17 -0.32 2.21
CA ASN A 55 8.11 -1.31 3.29
C ASN A 55 9.48 -1.89 3.64
N LEU A 56 10.34 -2.10 2.65
CA LEU A 56 11.71 -2.56 2.87
C LEU A 56 12.54 -1.54 3.64
N GLN A 57 12.43 -0.25 3.29
CA GLN A 57 13.09 0.82 4.02
C GLN A 57 12.56 0.95 5.44
N LEU A 58 11.24 0.88 5.61
CA LEU A 58 10.61 0.92 6.93
C LEU A 58 11.09 -0.21 7.82
N ARG A 59 11.19 -1.45 7.29
CA ARG A 59 11.75 -2.59 8.02
C ARG A 59 13.19 -2.35 8.43
N SER A 60 14.02 -1.84 7.53
CA SER A 60 15.41 -1.50 7.85
C SER A 60 15.49 -0.45 8.96
N LEU A 61 14.68 0.60 8.89
CA LEU A 61 14.63 1.65 9.91
C LEU A 61 14.17 1.10 11.26
N LEU A 62 13.11 0.30 11.28
CA LEU A 62 12.62 -0.34 12.50
C LEU A 62 13.66 -1.28 13.12
N CYS A 63 14.44 -2.00 12.32
CA CYS A 63 15.55 -2.82 12.82
C CYS A 63 16.62 -1.95 13.52
N GLU A 64 17.01 -0.83 12.92
CA GLU A 64 18.01 0.08 13.52
C GLU A 64 17.47 0.76 14.78
N LEU A 65 16.22 1.22 14.78
CA LEU A 65 15.58 1.81 15.96
C LEU A 65 15.44 0.80 17.12
N ARG A 66 15.19 -0.47 16.80
CA ARG A 66 15.17 -1.55 17.80
C ARG A 66 16.57 -1.83 18.36
N ARG A 67 17.61 -1.83 17.51
CA ARG A 67 19.01 -2.00 17.95
C ARG A 67 19.45 -0.84 18.84
N ALA A 68 19.02 0.38 18.53
CA ALA A 68 19.28 1.56 19.33
C ALA A 68 18.46 1.65 20.64
N GLY A 69 17.54 0.70 20.88
CA GLY A 69 16.68 0.69 22.07
C GLY A 69 15.54 1.72 22.05
N VAL A 70 15.37 2.48 20.96
CA VAL A 70 14.34 3.52 20.81
C VAL A 70 12.94 2.90 20.62
N VAL A 71 12.87 1.79 19.89
CA VAL A 71 11.61 1.09 19.61
C VAL A 71 11.64 -0.28 20.27
N THR A 72 10.62 -0.57 21.07
CA THR A 72 10.40 -1.89 21.68
C THR A 72 9.22 -2.60 21.00
N PRO A 73 9.09 -3.93 21.17
CA PRO A 73 7.90 -4.65 20.71
C PRO A 73 6.58 -4.09 21.25
N ALA A 74 6.59 -3.55 22.48
CA ALA A 74 5.42 -2.92 23.11
C ALA A 74 4.97 -1.67 22.34
N HIS A 75 5.91 -0.79 21.96
CA HIS A 75 5.59 0.40 21.15
C HIS A 75 4.96 0.03 19.80
N LEU A 76 5.41 -1.07 19.18
CA LEU A 76 4.82 -1.55 17.93
C LEU A 76 3.41 -2.11 18.14
N GLN A 77 3.19 -2.87 19.22
CA GLN A 77 1.87 -3.41 19.55
C GLN A 77 0.84 -2.29 19.80
N GLU A 78 1.24 -1.27 20.56
CA GLU A 78 0.42 -0.10 20.84
C GLU A 78 0.10 0.67 19.55
N ALA A 79 1.09 0.94 18.70
CA ALA A 79 0.88 1.59 17.42
C ALA A 79 -0.12 0.82 16.53
N TRP A 80 -0.03 -0.51 16.48
CA TRP A 80 -1.00 -1.33 15.76
C TRP A 80 -2.39 -1.34 16.37
N ALA A 81 -2.51 -1.25 17.71
CA ALA A 81 -3.80 -1.13 18.38
C ALA A 81 -4.48 0.20 18.04
N ASN A 82 -3.72 1.30 18.06
CA ASN A 82 -4.23 2.64 17.73
C ASN A 82 -4.71 2.73 16.28
N ILE A 83 -3.98 2.15 15.33
CA ILE A 83 -4.40 2.10 13.91
C ILE A 83 -5.73 1.35 13.78
N ARG A 84 -5.87 0.17 14.41
CA ARG A 84 -7.12 -0.60 14.35
C ARG A 84 -8.29 0.12 15.00
N ALA A 85 -8.06 0.80 16.13
CA ALA A 85 -9.08 1.60 16.79
C ALA A 85 -9.54 2.75 15.88
N GLN A 86 -8.60 3.46 15.26
CA GLN A 86 -8.90 4.54 14.33
C GLN A 86 -9.65 4.05 13.08
N GLU A 87 -9.27 2.89 12.53
CA GLU A 87 -9.98 2.26 11.40
C GLU A 87 -11.42 1.89 11.78
N ALA A 88 -11.64 1.34 12.98
CA ALA A 88 -12.96 1.02 13.49
C ALA A 88 -13.83 2.27 13.68
N ASP A 89 -13.28 3.35 14.23
CA ASP A 89 -13.99 4.62 14.41
C ASP A 89 -14.37 5.26 13.07
N THR A 90 -13.48 5.21 12.07
CA THR A 90 -13.81 5.69 10.71
C THR A 90 -14.84 4.83 9.97
N ALA A 91 -14.93 3.53 10.27
CA ALA A 91 -15.95 2.66 9.70
C ALA A 91 -17.35 2.93 10.30
N GLN A 92 -17.41 3.40 11.55
CA GLN A 92 -18.66 3.72 12.25
C GLN A 92 -19.24 5.09 11.85
N GLY A 93 -18.45 5.99 11.24
CA GLY A 93 -18.81 7.39 10.96
C GLY A 93 -19.64 7.67 9.70
N ASN A 94 -20.06 6.66 8.94
CA ASN A 94 -20.81 6.83 7.67
C ASN A 94 -22.28 6.38 7.71
N HIS A 95 -22.86 6.19 8.89
CA HIS A 95 -24.31 6.04 9.06
C HIS A 95 -24.92 7.34 9.57
N ASP A 96 -24.79 8.42 8.79
CA ASP A 96 -25.67 9.57 8.95
C ASP A 96 -26.78 9.47 7.91
N THR A 97 -27.92 8.99 8.39
CA THR A 97 -29.21 8.89 7.72
C THR A 97 -29.64 10.25 7.19
N THR A 98 -29.46 10.48 5.89
CA THR A 98 -30.31 11.44 5.17
C THR A 98 -31.48 10.65 4.59
N PRO A 99 -32.71 10.73 5.12
CA PRO A 99 -33.86 10.19 4.43
C PRO A 99 -34.10 11.01 3.15
N GLU A 100 -34.13 10.34 2.00
CA GLU A 100 -34.64 10.94 0.75
C GLU A 100 -36.04 11.52 1.01
N PRO A 101 -36.31 12.79 0.68
CA PRO A 101 -37.68 13.26 0.62
C PRO A 101 -38.36 12.62 -0.59
N LEU A 102 -39.42 11.85 -0.34
CA LEU A 102 -40.31 11.28 -1.35
C LEU A 102 -40.66 12.32 -2.41
N ALA A 103 -40.41 11.99 -3.68
CA ALA A 103 -40.88 12.77 -4.81
C ALA A 103 -42.41 12.78 -4.85
N THR A 104 -43.00 13.92 -4.46
CA THR A 104 -44.42 14.19 -4.59
C THR A 104 -44.81 14.25 -6.08
N THR A 105 -45.82 13.46 -6.41
CA THR A 105 -46.55 13.45 -7.69
C THR A 105 -46.96 14.84 -8.16
N VAL A 106 -46.70 15.17 -9.43
CA VAL A 106 -47.43 16.20 -10.16
C VAL A 106 -48.01 15.58 -11.43
N THR A 107 -49.33 15.45 -11.41
CA THR A 107 -50.22 15.19 -12.53
C THR A 107 -50.09 16.30 -13.58
N LYS A 108 -50.02 15.92 -14.86
CA LYS A 108 -50.43 16.80 -15.95
C LYS A 108 -51.18 16.01 -17.01
N SER A 109 -52.44 16.41 -17.18
CA SER A 109 -53.46 15.88 -18.05
C SER A 109 -53.08 15.98 -19.53
N ALA A 110 -53.55 15.01 -20.32
CA ALA A 110 -53.78 15.11 -21.75
C ALA A 110 -55.22 14.65 -22.02
#